data_AF-X1TKH6-F1
#
_entry.id   AF-X1TKH6-F1
#
_cell.length_a   1.000
_cell.length_b   1.000
_cell.length_c   1.000
_cell.angle_alpha   90.00
_cell.angle_beta   90.00
_cell.angle_gamma   90.00
#
_symmetry.space_group_name_H-M   'P 1'
#
loop_
_entity.id
_entity.type
_entity.pdbx_description
1 polymer ?
#
loop_
_entity_poly.entity_id
_entity_poly.type
_entity_poly.pdbx_seq_one_letter_code
_entity_poly.pdbx_strand_id
1 'polypeptide(L)'
;KITEEKDFKKLIDIDIEHSRYYPNAPIFIWKDTERKAVISGLESHSNNGDAFFVYYEQNKPCAYIIVGTSTIGAEGFLLQKTNTAQIKAAYAQPHVQGKGIGKALLQRAVQWSQEHGYERLFVEHETSNYYGGNFWCKHFNPYVYFSLRYIDNTIDY
;
A
#
# COMPACT_ATOMS: atom_id res chain seq x y z
N LYS A 1 -7.20 1.07 -17.95
CA LYS A 1 -8.30 0.34 -17.26
C LYS A 1 -7.74 -0.26 -15.99
N ILE A 2 -8.53 -0.34 -14.91
CA ILE A 2 -8.11 -1.04 -13.68
C ILE A 2 -8.54 -2.49 -13.78
N THR A 3 -7.63 -3.40 -13.42
CA THR A 3 -7.83 -4.84 -13.44
C THR A 3 -7.40 -5.41 -12.10
N GLU A 4 -8.08 -6.47 -11.65
CA GLU A 4 -7.57 -7.31 -10.56
C GLU A 4 -6.51 -8.25 -11.12
N GLU A 5 -5.26 -8.09 -10.72
CA GLU A 5 -4.14 -8.90 -11.17
C GLU A 5 -3.98 -10.12 -10.26
N LYS A 6 -3.87 -11.31 -10.87
CA LYS A 6 -3.71 -12.58 -10.17
C LYS A 6 -2.25 -13.06 -10.15
N ASP A 7 -1.43 -12.57 -11.07
CA ASP A 7 0.00 -12.82 -11.10
C ASP A 7 0.78 -11.64 -10.49
N PHE A 8 1.10 -11.77 -9.20
CA PHE A 8 1.85 -10.74 -8.46
C PHE A 8 3.22 -10.44 -9.10
N LYS A 9 3.78 -11.36 -9.89
CA LYS A 9 5.11 -11.17 -10.52
C LYS A 9 5.13 -9.97 -11.47
N LYS A 10 3.98 -9.58 -12.02
CA LYS A 10 3.89 -8.37 -12.86
C LYS A 10 4.15 -7.09 -12.09
N LEU A 11 3.96 -7.08 -10.76
CA LEU A 11 4.13 -5.88 -9.94
C LEU A 11 5.57 -5.71 -9.43
N ILE A 12 6.46 -6.68 -9.61
CA ILE A 12 7.81 -6.66 -9.01
C ILE A 12 8.54 -5.34 -9.30
N ASP A 13 8.55 -4.89 -10.56
CA ASP A 13 9.33 -3.71 -10.94
C ASP A 13 8.71 -2.41 -10.39
N ILE A 14 7.37 -2.28 -10.39
CA ILE A 14 6.70 -1.10 -9.82
C ILE A 14 6.73 -1.09 -8.27
N ASP A 15 6.78 -2.26 -7.63
CA ASP A 15 6.93 -2.37 -6.18
C ASP A 15 8.37 -2.06 -5.73
N ILE A 16 9.39 -2.40 -6.53
CA ILE A 16 10.75 -1.90 -6.33
C ILE A 16 10.79 -0.36 -6.42
N GLU A 17 10.11 0.23 -7.41
CA GLU A 17 10.00 1.70 -7.52
C GLU A 17 9.31 2.31 -6.29
N HIS A 18 8.22 1.69 -5.83
CA HIS A 18 7.52 2.11 -4.60
C HIS A 18 8.43 2.03 -3.38
N SER A 19 9.19 0.94 -3.19
CA SER A 19 10.14 0.80 -2.07
C SER A 19 11.26 1.85 -2.13
N ARG A 20 11.72 2.22 -3.33
CA ARG A 20 12.71 3.29 -3.53
C ARG A 20 12.15 4.68 -3.22
N TYR A 21 10.84 4.87 -3.14
CA TYR A 21 10.25 6.16 -2.81
C TYR A 21 10.48 6.55 -1.33
N TYR A 22 10.41 5.59 -0.40
CA TYR A 22 10.45 5.85 1.05
C TYR A 22 11.77 6.45 1.57
N PRO A 23 12.97 6.02 1.11
CA PRO A 23 14.23 6.57 1.62
C PRO A 23 14.48 8.03 1.19
N ASN A 24 13.72 8.54 0.23
CA ASN A 24 13.90 9.88 -0.31
C ASN A 24 13.09 10.92 0.46
N ALA A 25 13.45 12.19 0.28
CA ALA A 25 12.67 13.31 0.80
C ALA A 25 11.22 13.25 0.26
N PRO A 26 10.21 13.54 1.08
CA PRO A 26 10.28 13.99 2.49
C PRO A 26 10.19 12.86 3.55
N ILE A 27 10.23 11.58 3.16
CA ILE A 27 9.83 10.46 4.05
C ILE A 27 11.00 9.93 4.88
N PHE A 28 12.16 9.68 4.24
CA PHE A 28 13.38 9.18 4.89
C PHE A 28 13.22 7.88 5.71
N ILE A 29 12.34 6.98 5.28
CA ILE A 29 12.19 5.64 5.88
C ILE A 29 12.94 4.62 5.03
N TRP A 30 13.80 3.84 5.66
CA TRP A 30 14.47 2.74 4.97
C TRP A 30 13.47 1.63 4.61
N LYS A 31 13.52 1.19 3.36
CA LYS A 31 12.82 0.01 2.86
C LYS A 31 13.83 -0.84 2.11
N ASP A 32 13.71 -2.15 2.25
CA ASP A 32 14.53 -3.06 1.46
C ASP A 32 14.10 -2.99 -0.02
N THR A 33 15.06 -2.71 -0.90
CA THR A 33 14.83 -2.59 -2.35
C THR A 33 15.41 -3.77 -3.12
N GLU A 34 15.99 -4.74 -2.42
CA GLU A 34 16.48 -5.98 -3.02
C GLU A 34 15.31 -6.75 -3.64
N ARG A 35 15.49 -7.16 -4.91
CA ARG A 35 14.43 -7.83 -5.68
C ARG A 35 13.88 -9.06 -4.96
N LYS A 36 14.72 -9.79 -4.24
CA LYS A 36 14.31 -10.96 -3.46
C LYS A 36 13.36 -10.60 -2.31
N ALA A 37 13.63 -9.51 -1.60
CA ALA A 37 12.77 -9.04 -0.52
C ALA A 37 11.41 -8.57 -1.05
N VAL A 38 11.41 -7.82 -2.15
CA VAL A 38 10.18 -7.39 -2.84
C VAL A 38 9.34 -8.59 -3.29
N ILE A 39 9.96 -9.59 -3.94
CA ILE A 39 9.25 -10.82 -4.35
C ILE A 39 8.62 -11.50 -3.13
N SER A 40 9.36 -11.65 -2.04
CA SER A 40 8.84 -12.27 -0.82
C SER A 40 7.66 -11.50 -0.22
N GLY A 41 7.68 -10.16 -0.27
CA GLY A 41 6.57 -9.32 0.17
C GLY A 41 5.31 -9.52 -0.67
N LEU A 42 5.43 -9.45 -2.00
CA LEU A 42 4.31 -9.67 -2.92
C LEU A 42 3.76 -11.10 -2.85
N GLU A 43 4.63 -12.11 -2.71
CA GLU A 43 4.23 -13.49 -2.51
C GLU A 43 3.46 -13.68 -1.20
N SER A 44 3.89 -13.01 -0.12
CA SER A 44 3.15 -12.99 1.15
C SER A 44 1.74 -12.42 0.99
N HIS A 45 1.60 -11.29 0.29
CA HIS A 45 0.27 -10.73 -0.04
C HIS A 45 -0.59 -11.72 -0.82
N SER A 46 -0.02 -12.37 -1.84
CA SER A 46 -0.72 -13.39 -2.64
C SER A 46 -1.17 -14.58 -1.80
N ASN A 47 -0.31 -15.08 -0.91
CA ASN A 47 -0.61 -16.22 -0.04
C ASN A 47 -1.66 -15.90 1.02
N ASN A 48 -1.73 -14.64 1.46
CA ASN A 48 -2.75 -14.14 2.39
C ASN A 48 -4.12 -13.92 1.71
N GLY A 49 -4.22 -14.08 0.39
CA GLY A 49 -5.44 -13.82 -0.36
C GLY A 49 -5.74 -12.34 -0.55
N ASP A 50 -4.72 -11.47 -0.44
CA ASP A 50 -4.87 -10.05 -0.70
C ASP A 50 -5.14 -9.82 -2.20
N ALA A 51 -5.99 -8.85 -2.52
CA ALA A 51 -6.31 -8.48 -3.89
C ALA A 51 -5.39 -7.36 -4.40
N PHE A 52 -4.88 -7.55 -5.61
CA PHE A 52 -4.03 -6.58 -6.31
C PHE A 52 -4.87 -5.88 -7.39
N PHE A 53 -5.20 -4.61 -7.21
CA PHE A 53 -5.82 -3.81 -8.26
C PHE A 53 -4.77 -2.95 -8.93
N VAL A 54 -4.71 -3.01 -10.26
CA VAL A 54 -3.61 -2.43 -11.04
C VAL A 54 -4.17 -1.64 -12.22
N TYR A 55 -3.60 -0.46 -12.45
CA TYR A 55 -3.79 0.32 -13.68
C TYR A 55 -2.63 0.07 -14.63
N TYR A 56 -2.96 -0.30 -15.87
CA TYR A 56 -2.00 -0.56 -16.94
C TYR A 56 -2.02 0.54 -18.01
N GLU A 57 -0.84 0.92 -18.49
CA GLU A 57 -0.63 1.60 -19.78
C GLU A 57 0.22 0.70 -20.67
N GLN A 58 -0.24 0.42 -21.89
CA GLN A 58 0.50 -0.42 -22.86
C GLN A 58 1.02 -1.76 -22.25
N ASN A 59 0.17 -2.44 -21.47
CA ASN A 59 0.49 -3.68 -20.75
C ASN A 59 1.57 -3.57 -19.65
N LYS A 60 1.99 -2.35 -19.28
CA LYS A 60 2.88 -2.11 -18.13
C LYS A 60 2.08 -1.60 -16.92
N PRO A 61 2.25 -2.17 -15.71
CA PRO A 61 1.72 -1.60 -14.49
C PRO A 61 2.27 -0.20 -14.24
N CYS A 62 1.39 0.77 -13.99
CA CYS A 62 1.77 2.16 -13.70
C CYS A 62 1.23 2.70 -12.37
N ALA A 63 0.22 2.04 -11.81
CA ALA A 63 -0.26 2.29 -10.46
C ALA A 63 -0.95 1.04 -9.91
N TYR A 64 -0.93 0.84 -8.60
CA TYR A 64 -1.60 -0.27 -7.96
C TYR A 64 -2.05 0.07 -6.54
N ILE A 65 -2.98 -0.74 -6.04
CA ILE A 65 -3.36 -0.81 -4.62
C ILE A 65 -3.49 -2.29 -4.24
N ILE A 66 -2.98 -2.64 -3.06
CA ILE A 66 -3.15 -3.96 -2.46
C ILE A 66 -4.12 -3.80 -1.28
N VAL A 67 -5.18 -4.61 -1.27
CA VAL A 67 -6.19 -4.61 -0.20
C VAL A 67 -6.40 -6.03 0.31
N GLY A 68 -6.60 -6.17 1.61
CA GLY A 68 -6.75 -7.48 2.23
C GLY A 68 -7.25 -7.42 3.66
N THR A 69 -7.34 -8.57 4.32
CA THR A 69 -7.65 -8.65 5.75
C THR A 69 -6.55 -7.96 6.57
N SER A 70 -6.92 -7.18 7.59
CA SER A 70 -5.95 -6.69 8.59
C SER A 70 -5.31 -7.88 9.31
N THR A 71 -3.99 -8.02 9.18
CA THR A 71 -3.24 -9.13 9.78
C THR A 71 -2.81 -8.84 11.21
N ILE A 72 -2.75 -9.89 12.02
CA ILE A 72 -2.29 -9.81 13.42
C ILE A 72 -0.77 -9.56 13.43
N GLY A 73 -0.31 -8.60 14.24
CA GLY A 73 1.12 -8.33 14.45
C GLY A 73 1.77 -7.40 13.42
N ALA A 74 0.99 -6.81 12.52
CA ALA A 74 1.42 -5.77 11.59
C ALA A 74 0.79 -4.41 11.93
N GLU A 75 0.96 -3.43 11.04
CA GLU A 75 0.33 -2.11 11.03
C GLU A 75 -1.16 -2.14 11.41
N GLY A 76 -1.90 -3.17 10.96
CA GLY A 76 -3.32 -3.37 11.26
C GLY A 76 -3.65 -3.91 12.66
N PHE A 77 -2.67 -4.09 13.56
CA PHE A 77 -2.87 -4.73 14.87
C PHE A 77 -3.94 -4.03 15.73
N LEU A 78 -4.04 -2.70 15.67
CA LEU A 78 -5.07 -1.94 16.39
C LEU A 78 -6.50 -2.27 15.92
N LEU A 79 -6.63 -2.83 14.72
CA LEU A 79 -7.91 -3.14 14.07
C LEU A 79 -8.17 -4.65 13.98
N GLN A 80 -7.33 -5.46 14.60
CA GLN A 80 -7.56 -6.90 14.68
C GLN A 80 -8.95 -7.19 15.27
N LYS A 81 -9.66 -8.16 14.69
CA LYS A 81 -11.00 -8.60 15.13
C LYS A 81 -12.09 -7.53 15.07
N THR A 82 -11.88 -6.45 14.30
CA THR A 82 -12.86 -5.37 14.15
C THR A 82 -13.64 -5.44 12.83
N ASN A 83 -13.58 -6.55 12.10
CA ASN A 83 -14.16 -6.70 10.76
C ASN A 83 -13.73 -5.57 9.79
N THR A 84 -12.43 -5.29 9.77
CA THR A 84 -11.82 -4.23 8.97
C THR A 84 -10.87 -4.83 7.92
N ALA A 85 -11.01 -4.38 6.67
CA ALA A 85 -10.01 -4.57 5.63
C ALA A 85 -8.93 -3.48 5.71
N GLN A 86 -7.76 -3.75 5.14
CA GLN A 86 -6.62 -2.85 5.11
C GLN A 86 -6.11 -2.66 3.69
N ILE A 87 -5.85 -1.41 3.31
CA ILE A 87 -4.96 -1.06 2.21
C ILE A 87 -3.53 -1.27 2.71
N LYS A 88 -2.83 -2.22 2.11
CA LYS A 88 -1.49 -2.64 2.54
C LYS A 88 -0.38 -2.01 1.70
N ALA A 89 -0.70 -1.59 0.48
CA ALA A 89 0.20 -0.83 -0.38
C ALA A 89 -0.61 0.00 -1.37
N ALA A 90 -0.11 1.17 -1.72
CA ALA A 90 -0.64 1.95 -2.83
C ALA A 90 0.48 2.81 -3.43
N TYR A 91 0.63 2.74 -4.75
CA TYR A 91 1.62 3.54 -5.46
C TYR A 91 1.13 3.89 -6.86
N ALA A 92 1.54 5.07 -7.34
CA ALA A 92 1.27 5.53 -8.68
C ALA A 92 2.51 6.25 -9.21
N GLN A 93 3.00 5.83 -10.37
CA GLN A 93 4.12 6.47 -11.03
C GLN A 93 3.83 7.96 -11.29
N PRO A 94 4.83 8.86 -11.23
CA PRO A 94 4.60 10.30 -11.34
C PRO A 94 3.81 10.73 -12.58
N HIS A 95 4.02 10.07 -13.73
CA HIS A 95 3.36 10.44 -14.99
C HIS A 95 1.86 10.09 -15.03
N VAL A 96 1.36 9.28 -14.10
CA VAL A 96 -0.07 8.93 -13.98
C VAL A 96 -0.78 9.62 -12.80
N GLN A 97 -0.06 10.38 -11.98
CA GLN A 97 -0.65 11.12 -10.86
C GLN A 97 -1.54 12.27 -11.34
N GLY A 98 -2.49 12.70 -10.51
CA GLY A 98 -3.43 13.78 -10.84
C GLY A 98 -4.51 13.45 -11.87
N LYS A 99 -4.53 12.24 -12.44
CA LYS A 99 -5.47 11.80 -13.49
C LYS A 99 -6.68 11.01 -12.97
N GLY A 100 -6.94 11.05 -11.66
CA GLY A 100 -8.04 10.30 -11.03
C GLY A 100 -7.82 8.79 -10.87
N ILE A 101 -6.68 8.25 -11.30
CA ILE A 101 -6.36 6.81 -11.25
C ILE A 101 -6.33 6.28 -9.80
N GLY A 102 -5.73 7.03 -8.86
CA GLY A 102 -5.72 6.66 -7.44
C GLY A 102 -7.13 6.52 -6.85
N LYS A 103 -8.04 7.44 -7.19
CA LYS A 103 -9.46 7.37 -6.76
C LYS A 103 -10.15 6.14 -7.33
N ALA A 104 -9.89 5.81 -8.59
CA ALA A 104 -10.49 4.64 -9.23
C ALA A 104 -9.92 3.31 -8.64
N LEU A 105 -8.63 3.28 -8.28
CA LEU A 105 -8.01 2.16 -7.56
C LEU A 105 -8.64 1.98 -6.17
N LEU A 106 -8.76 3.08 -5.42
CA LEU A 106 -9.42 3.08 -4.11
C LEU A 106 -10.87 2.60 -4.20
N GLN A 107 -11.61 3.00 -5.23
CA GLN A 107 -12.99 2.52 -5.44
C GLN A 107 -13.04 1.00 -5.61
N ARG A 108 -12.07 0.40 -6.31
CA ARG A 108 -11.96 -1.06 -6.43
C ARG A 108 -11.64 -1.72 -5.10
N ALA A 109 -10.77 -1.11 -4.29
CA ALA A 109 -10.48 -1.60 -2.94
C ALA A 109 -11.73 -1.56 -2.03
N VAL A 110 -12.49 -0.45 -2.05
CA VAL A 110 -13.75 -0.32 -1.30
C VAL A 110 -14.76 -1.37 -1.73
N GLN A 111 -14.95 -1.56 -3.04
CA GLN A 111 -15.87 -2.56 -3.56
C GLN A 111 -15.46 -3.98 -3.14
N TRP A 112 -14.17 -4.31 -3.25
CA TRP A 112 -13.66 -5.59 -2.78
C TRP A 112 -13.94 -5.80 -1.29
N SER A 113 -13.70 -4.77 -0.46
CA SER A 113 -13.96 -4.86 0.97
C SER A 113 -15.44 -5.13 1.28
N GLN A 114 -16.36 -4.46 0.57
CA GLN A 114 -17.80 -4.68 0.71
C GLN A 114 -18.23 -6.08 0.26
N GLU A 115 -17.73 -6.55 -0.88
CA GLU A 115 -18.01 -7.89 -1.42
C GLU A 115 -17.53 -9.00 -0.48
N HIS A 116 -16.48 -8.74 0.32
CA HIS A 116 -15.94 -9.67 1.32
C HIS A 116 -16.54 -9.48 2.73
N GLY A 117 -17.56 -8.61 2.88
CA GLY A 117 -18.30 -8.45 4.14
C GLY A 117 -17.63 -7.57 5.19
N TYR A 118 -16.59 -6.81 4.83
CA TYR A 118 -15.94 -5.89 5.75
C TYR A 118 -16.79 -4.63 5.98
N GLU A 119 -16.89 -4.21 7.23
CA GLU A 119 -17.60 -2.98 7.63
C GLU A 119 -16.77 -1.73 7.41
N ARG A 120 -15.44 -1.89 7.42
CA ARG A 120 -14.47 -0.80 7.42
C ARG A 120 -13.30 -1.09 6.50
N LEU A 121 -12.71 -0.01 6.00
CA LEU A 121 -11.44 -0.02 5.31
C LEU A 121 -10.48 0.90 6.05
N PHE A 122 -9.25 0.43 6.26
CA PHE A 122 -8.18 1.14 6.93
C PHE A 122 -6.99 1.34 6.00
N VAL A 123 -6.28 2.44 6.19
CA VAL A 123 -4.98 2.69 5.58
C VAL A 123 -4.09 3.37 6.60
N GLU A 124 -2.86 2.89 6.70
CA GLU A 124 -1.78 3.61 7.36
C GLU A 124 -1.01 4.44 6.33
N HIS A 125 -0.59 5.64 6.71
CA HIS A 125 0.35 6.40 5.91
C HIS A 125 1.23 7.28 6.78
N GLU A 126 2.44 7.54 6.29
CA GLU A 126 3.35 8.48 6.93
C GLU A 126 2.82 9.90 6.87
N THR A 127 2.88 10.63 7.98
CA THR A 127 2.51 12.04 8.02
C THR A 127 3.47 12.91 7.21
N SER A 128 4.73 12.47 7.04
CA SER A 128 5.73 13.10 6.18
C SER A 128 5.44 12.90 4.69
N ASN A 129 4.69 11.86 4.30
CA ASN A 129 4.29 11.62 2.91
C ASN A 129 3.20 12.61 2.50
N TYR A 130 3.60 13.83 2.15
CA TYR A 130 2.70 14.92 1.77
C TYR A 130 1.72 14.54 0.65
N TYR A 131 2.20 13.85 -0.39
CA TYR A 131 1.38 13.45 -1.53
C TYR A 131 0.35 12.37 -1.15
N GLY A 132 0.80 11.34 -0.43
CA GLY A 132 -0.06 10.27 0.08
C GLY A 132 -1.09 10.81 1.08
N GLY A 133 -0.65 11.58 2.07
CA GLY A 133 -1.52 12.16 3.09
C GLY A 133 -2.62 13.04 2.50
N ASN A 134 -2.29 13.92 1.54
CA ASN A 134 -3.29 14.72 0.84
C ASN A 134 -4.32 13.90 0.06
N PHE A 135 -3.94 12.71 -0.42
CA PHE A 135 -4.87 11.78 -1.06
C PHE A 135 -5.77 11.10 -0.01
N TRP A 136 -5.19 10.53 1.04
CA TRP A 136 -5.92 9.77 2.05
C TRP A 136 -6.90 10.62 2.85
N CYS A 137 -6.49 11.83 3.26
CA CYS A 137 -7.34 12.75 4.04
C CYS A 137 -8.60 13.24 3.29
N LYS A 138 -8.70 13.02 1.97
CA LYS A 138 -9.92 13.30 1.19
C LYS A 138 -10.95 12.16 1.25
N HIS A 139 -10.52 10.98 1.68
CA HIS A 139 -11.29 9.74 1.59
C HIS A 139 -11.48 9.03 2.93
N PHE A 140 -10.58 9.27 3.89
CA PHE A 140 -10.59 8.66 5.21
C PHE A 140 -10.63 9.72 6.31
N ASN A 141 -11.26 9.38 7.43
CA ASN A 141 -11.17 10.17 8.66
C ASN A 141 -9.99 9.67 9.50
N PRO A 142 -9.14 10.55 10.05
CA PRO A 142 -8.09 10.15 10.96
C PRO A 142 -8.66 9.42 12.18
N TYR A 143 -8.10 8.26 12.50
CA TYR A 143 -8.50 7.44 13.65
C TYR A 143 -7.47 7.50 14.78
N VAL A 144 -6.18 7.36 14.46
CA VAL A 144 -5.07 7.37 15.40
C VAL A 144 -3.87 8.08 14.78
N TYR A 145 -3.16 8.86 15.58
CA TYR A 145 -1.80 9.32 15.29
C TYR A 145 -0.84 8.63 16.25
N PHE A 146 0.26 8.09 15.74
CA PHE A 146 1.31 7.49 16.55
C PHE A 146 2.68 7.89 16.01
N SER A 147 3.70 7.79 16.86
CA SER A 147 5.09 8.07 16.50
C SER A 147 5.90 6.81 16.67
N LEU A 148 6.65 6.44 15.64
CA LEU A 148 7.63 5.36 15.69
C LEU A 148 9.03 5.96 15.85
N ARG A 149 9.85 5.32 16.68
CA ARG A 149 11.28 5.59 16.76
C ARG A 149 12.01 4.37 16.20
N TYR A 150 12.66 4.54 15.05
CA TYR A 150 13.59 3.54 14.53
C TYR A 150 14.94 3.72 15.23
N ILE A 151 15.42 2.68 15.89
CA ILE A 151 16.73 2.66 16.52
C ILE A 151 17.67 1.96 15.53
N ASP A 152 18.61 2.72 14.98
CA ASP A 152 19.69 2.15 14.19
C ASP A 152 20.71 1.51 15.14
N ASN A 153 20.67 0.17 15.20
CA ASN A 153 21.58 -0.60 16.03
C ASN A 153 22.94 -0.88 15.34
N THR A 154 23.21 -0.26 14.19
CA THR A 154 24.51 -0.36 13.49
C THR A 154 25.50 0.73 13.90
N ILE A 155 25.03 1.73 14.65
CA ILE A 155 25.87 2.78 15.22
C ILE A 155 26.17 2.38 16.68
N ASP A 156 27.35 1.81 16.91
CA ASP A 156 27.89 1.64 18.26
C ASP A 156 28.31 3.02 18.80
N TYR A 157 27.83 3.37 20.01
CA TYR A 157 28.23 4.57 20.75
C TYR A 157 29.39 4.29 21.70
#